data_AF-A0A1I1QWG3-F1
#
_entry.id   AF-A0A1I1QWG3-F1
#
_cell.length_a   1.000
_cell.length_b   1.000
_cell.length_c   1.000
_cell.angle_alpha   90.00
_cell.angle_beta   90.00
_cell.angle_gamma   90.00
#
_symmetry.space_group_name_H-M   'P 1'
#
loop_
_entity.id
_entity.type
_entity.pdbx_description
1 polymer ?
#
loop_
_entity_poly.entity_id
_entity_poly.type
_entity_poly.pdbx_seq_one_letter_code
_entity_poly.pdbx_strand_id
1 'polypeptide(L)'
;MKSKNLVSLFVAAIFFVLAITGLLIYFGQGSHIVDHTHAWFGILFVTAAVFHIVNNWSSLKGYTKNRRTGGIQKEVIIPTVVAAVFAAGIGFDIPVFDKLANAGKNLVRGEKPKDGPLSQARVDSIANVIEAAYATAYSKGDTAALAAILPAKTTILTEAGTLLHGSDIQQNLIKQVTKETIKTKVDNAEALDDHLIVVRGTSTTVGTTTPSVYTHLLKEQDKKWQIIAAQRAYPSVQ
;
A
#
# COMPACT_ATOMS: atom_id res chain seq x y z
N MET A 1 47.75 -4.92 12.12
CA MET A 1 47.40 -4.54 13.51
C MET A 1 45.96 -4.97 13.77
N LYS A 2 45.72 -6.05 14.54
CA LYS A 2 44.36 -6.51 14.85
C LYS A 2 43.78 -5.61 15.94
N SER A 3 43.22 -4.46 15.58
CA SER A 3 42.47 -3.59 16.51
C SER A 3 41.11 -4.22 16.82
N LYS A 4 41.11 -5.42 17.45
CA LYS A 4 39.91 -6.17 17.82
C LYS A 4 38.88 -5.28 18.53
N ASN A 5 39.36 -4.39 19.39
CA ASN A 5 38.54 -3.43 20.13
C ASN A 5 37.86 -2.40 19.21
N LEU A 6 38.57 -1.88 18.20
CA LEU A 6 38.00 -0.94 17.23
C LEU A 6 36.90 -1.60 16.41
N VAL A 7 37.12 -2.84 15.96
CA VAL A 7 36.13 -3.61 15.20
C VAL A 7 34.90 -3.88 16.04
N SER A 8 35.07 -4.26 17.31
CA SER A 8 33.95 -4.47 18.23
C SER A 8 33.18 -3.18 18.50
N LEU A 9 33.86 -2.05 18.73
CA LEU A 9 33.22 -0.73 18.92
C LEU A 9 32.45 -0.29 17.68
N PHE A 10 32.98 -0.56 16.49
CA PHE A 10 32.31 -0.25 15.23
C PHE A 10 31.03 -1.08 15.05
N VAL A 11 31.09 -2.39 15.31
CA VAL A 11 29.89 -3.25 15.31
C VAL A 11 28.86 -2.75 16.33
N ALA A 12 29.30 -2.34 17.52
CA ALA A 12 28.40 -1.81 18.54
C ALA A 12 27.71 -0.51 18.11
N ALA A 13 28.43 0.40 17.47
CA ALA A 13 27.86 1.64 16.94
C ALA A 13 26.82 1.38 15.83
N ILE A 14 27.11 0.47 14.89
CA ILE A 14 26.17 0.08 13.84
C ILE A 14 24.94 -0.59 14.45
N PHE A 15 25.13 -1.51 15.39
CA PHE A 15 24.05 -2.17 16.10
C PHE A 15 23.14 -1.17 16.82
N PHE A 16 23.70 -0.13 17.43
CA PHE A 16 22.93 0.91 18.10
C PHE A 16 22.00 1.66 17.13
N VAL A 17 22.50 2.04 15.95
CA VAL A 17 21.68 2.66 14.90
C VAL A 17 20.58 1.70 14.42
N LEU A 18 20.92 0.43 14.18
CA LEU A 18 19.94 -0.60 13.79
C LEU A 18 18.87 -0.83 14.85
N ALA A 19 19.24 -0.86 16.12
CA ALA A 19 18.31 -1.07 17.23
C ALA A 19 17.32 0.09 17.33
N ILE A 20 17.80 1.35 17.28
CA ILE A 20 16.93 2.53 17.33
C ILE A 20 15.99 2.56 16.12
N THR A 21 16.54 2.43 14.90
CA THR A 21 15.73 2.48 13.68
C THR A 21 14.74 1.32 13.61
N GLY A 22 15.14 0.11 14.03
CA GLY A 22 14.26 -1.06 14.12
C GLY A 22 13.12 -0.85 15.13
N LEU A 23 13.40 -0.24 16.29
CA LEU A 23 12.36 0.12 17.26
C LEU A 23 11.40 1.18 16.69
N LEU A 24 11.90 2.22 16.04
CA LEU A 24 11.06 3.23 15.39
C LEU A 24 10.12 2.59 14.35
N ILE A 25 10.63 1.68 13.51
CA ILE A 25 9.83 0.94 12.54
C ILE A 25 8.79 0.06 13.24
N TYR A 26 9.21 -0.67 14.28
CA TYR A 26 8.33 -1.55 15.07
C TYR A 26 7.18 -0.79 15.74
N PHE A 27 7.43 0.44 16.20
CA PHE A 27 6.42 1.32 16.77
C PHE A 27 5.62 2.12 15.73
N GLY A 28 5.86 1.89 14.43
CA GLY A 28 5.13 2.57 13.35
C GLY A 28 5.56 4.03 13.12
N GLN A 29 6.72 4.41 13.64
CA GLN A 29 7.36 5.72 13.45
C GLN A 29 8.44 5.71 12.35
N GLY A 30 8.50 4.63 11.55
CA GLY A 30 9.37 4.53 10.39
C GLY A 30 8.95 5.52 9.31
N SER A 31 9.79 6.53 9.05
CA SER A 31 9.70 7.34 7.84
C SER A 31 10.52 6.68 6.73
N HIS A 32 10.32 7.10 5.48
CA HIS A 32 11.14 6.63 4.35
C HIS A 32 12.65 6.74 4.62
N ILE A 33 13.09 7.77 5.35
CA ILE A 33 14.50 7.93 5.74
C ILE A 33 14.92 6.86 6.77
N VAL A 34 14.07 6.57 7.75
CA VAL A 34 14.34 5.56 8.79
C VAL A 34 14.42 4.16 8.18
N ASP A 35 13.49 3.81 7.29
CA ASP A 35 13.46 2.50 6.62
C ASP A 35 14.72 2.27 5.77
N HIS A 36 15.08 3.27 4.97
CA HIS A 36 16.31 3.23 4.17
C HIS A 36 17.56 3.18 5.05
N THR A 37 17.60 3.96 6.14
CA THR A 37 18.72 3.93 7.08
C THR A 37 18.87 2.54 7.69
N HIS A 38 17.78 1.92 8.14
CA HIS A 38 17.80 0.57 8.72
C HIS A 38 18.30 -0.47 7.72
N ALA A 39 17.78 -0.45 6.49
CA ALA A 39 18.19 -1.39 5.44
C ALA A 39 19.69 -1.28 5.10
N TRP A 40 20.18 -0.05 4.87
CA TRP A 40 21.59 0.18 4.53
C TRP A 40 22.54 -0.12 5.70
N PHE A 41 22.16 0.26 6.92
CA PHE A 41 22.93 -0.13 8.11
C PHE A 41 22.88 -1.65 8.35
N GLY A 42 21.85 -2.35 7.89
CA GLY A 42 21.75 -3.81 7.94
C GLY A 42 22.82 -4.47 7.07
N ILE A 43 22.99 -3.99 5.84
CA ILE A 43 24.04 -4.44 4.93
C ILE A 43 25.43 -4.15 5.54
N LEU A 44 25.62 -2.95 6.09
CA LEU A 44 26.85 -2.56 6.76
C LEU A 44 27.14 -3.44 7.98
N PHE A 45 26.11 -3.78 8.76
CA PHE A 45 26.20 -4.65 9.94
C PHE A 45 26.62 -6.06 9.57
N VAL A 46 26.05 -6.67 8.53
CA VAL A 46 26.46 -8.00 8.06
C VAL A 46 27.94 -7.99 7.69
N THR A 47 28.38 -6.98 6.95
CA THR A 47 29.78 -6.81 6.56
C THR A 47 30.70 -6.68 7.78
N ALA A 48 30.34 -5.81 8.73
CA ALA A 48 31.08 -5.61 9.96
C ALA A 48 31.09 -6.84 10.87
N ALA A 49 29.99 -7.59 10.93
CA ALA A 49 29.85 -8.81 11.71
C ALA A 49 30.74 -9.93 11.17
N VAL A 50 30.82 -10.12 9.85
CA VAL A 50 31.76 -11.08 9.23
C VAL A 50 33.19 -10.72 9.63
N PHE A 51 33.58 -9.45 9.49
CA PHE A 51 34.92 -9.00 9.87
C PHE A 51 35.19 -9.21 11.37
N HIS A 52 34.20 -8.92 12.22
CA HIS A 52 34.28 -9.13 13.66
C HIS A 52 34.46 -10.61 14.02
N ILE A 53 33.71 -11.52 13.40
CA ILE A 53 33.82 -12.97 13.63
C ILE A 53 35.20 -13.47 13.23
N VAL A 54 35.68 -13.11 12.04
CA VAL A 54 37.01 -13.52 11.54
C VAL A 54 38.12 -13.00 12.46
N ASN A 55 38.03 -11.75 12.90
CA ASN A 55 39.04 -11.13 13.76
C ASN A 55 39.04 -11.70 15.19
N ASN A 56 37.90 -12.19 15.67
CA ASN A 56 37.70 -12.73 17.02
C ASN A 56 37.49 -14.27 17.06
N TRP A 57 37.81 -14.96 15.98
CA TRP A 57 37.55 -16.41 15.83
C TRP A 57 38.14 -17.28 16.94
N SER A 58 39.33 -16.93 17.45
CA SER A 58 39.96 -17.65 18.57
C SER A 58 39.13 -17.58 19.85
N SER A 59 38.56 -16.42 20.14
CA SER A 59 37.72 -16.20 21.31
C SER A 59 36.39 -16.92 21.14
N LEU A 60 35.78 -16.84 19.96
CA LEU A 60 34.52 -17.51 19.66
C LEU A 60 34.61 -19.02 19.89
N LYS A 61 35.68 -19.66 19.38
CA LYS A 61 35.95 -21.09 19.58
C LYS A 61 36.10 -21.48 21.06
N GLY A 62 36.65 -20.59 21.88
CA GLY A 62 36.77 -20.79 23.33
C GLY A 62 35.42 -20.82 24.04
N TYR A 63 34.45 -20.02 23.57
CA TYR A 63 33.09 -19.98 24.10
C TYR A 63 32.18 -21.08 23.53
N THR A 64 32.49 -21.62 22.35
CA THR A 64 31.66 -22.68 21.75
C THR A 64 31.92 -24.04 22.36
N LYS A 65 33.16 -24.34 22.80
CA LYS A 65 33.56 -25.69 23.21
C LYS A 65 33.75 -25.77 24.73
N ASN A 66 33.12 -26.74 25.38
CA ASN A 66 33.35 -27.03 26.78
C ASN A 66 34.73 -27.69 26.93
N ARG A 67 35.62 -27.07 27.72
CA ARG A 67 36.99 -27.57 27.93
C ARG A 67 37.07 -28.91 28.66
N ARG A 68 36.05 -29.29 29.44
CA ARG A 68 36.02 -30.55 30.22
C ARG A 68 35.37 -31.70 29.46
N THR A 69 34.32 -31.43 28.69
CA THR A 69 33.52 -32.50 28.03
C THR A 69 33.69 -32.54 26.51
N GLY A 70 34.37 -31.56 25.91
CA GLY A 70 34.58 -31.47 24.46
C GLY A 70 33.34 -31.13 23.63
N GLY A 71 32.14 -31.12 24.22
CA GLY A 71 30.87 -30.78 23.57
C GLY A 71 30.62 -29.28 23.42
N ILE A 72 29.54 -28.92 22.72
CA ILE A 72 29.11 -27.53 22.53
C ILE A 72 28.50 -26.99 23.84
N GLN A 73 28.86 -25.76 24.21
CA GLN A 73 28.35 -25.07 25.39
C GLN A 73 26.85 -24.73 25.23
N LYS A 74 26.07 -24.87 26.31
CA LYS A 74 24.62 -24.58 26.31
C LYS A 74 24.35 -23.11 25.98
N GLU A 75 25.28 -22.26 26.35
CA GLU A 75 25.36 -20.82 26.11
C GLU A 75 25.39 -20.48 24.62
N VAL A 76 25.78 -21.42 23.75
CA VAL A 76 25.67 -21.28 22.30
C VAL A 76 24.41 -21.96 21.77
N ILE A 77 24.08 -23.14 22.29
CA ILE A 77 22.91 -23.91 21.83
C ILE A 77 21.62 -23.10 22.05
N ILE A 78 21.40 -22.52 23.22
CA ILE A 78 20.16 -21.83 23.56
C ILE A 78 19.92 -20.63 22.62
N PRO A 79 20.86 -19.66 22.47
CA PRO A 79 20.65 -18.55 21.55
C PRO A 79 20.47 -19.00 20.10
N THR A 80 21.22 -20.01 19.65
CA THR A 80 21.08 -20.54 18.27
C THR A 80 19.70 -21.15 18.04
N VAL A 81 19.19 -21.95 18.99
CA VAL A 81 17.84 -22.54 18.89
C VAL A 81 16.78 -21.45 18.89
N VAL A 82 16.88 -20.47 19.80
CA VAL A 82 15.92 -19.33 19.84
C VAL A 82 15.93 -18.57 18.52
N ALA A 83 17.11 -18.22 18.00
CA ALA A 83 17.23 -17.53 16.71
C ALA A 83 16.65 -18.34 15.55
N ALA A 84 16.89 -19.66 15.53
CA ALA A 84 16.35 -20.55 14.51
C ALA A 84 14.82 -20.64 14.57
N VAL A 85 14.24 -20.71 15.77
CA VAL A 85 12.77 -20.73 15.97
C VAL A 85 12.15 -19.42 15.49
N PHE A 86 12.73 -18.27 15.83
CA PHE A 86 12.26 -16.98 15.34
C PHE A 86 12.36 -16.87 13.81
N ALA A 87 13.51 -17.25 13.23
CA ALA A 87 13.71 -17.20 11.79
C ALA A 87 12.74 -18.12 11.04
N ALA A 88 12.55 -19.36 11.51
CA ALA A 88 11.58 -20.28 10.92
C ALA A 88 10.14 -19.78 11.09
N GLY A 89 9.79 -19.30 12.28
CA GLY A 89 8.44 -18.83 12.56
C GLY A 89 8.03 -17.59 11.75
N ILE A 90 8.97 -16.67 11.53
CA ILE A 90 8.78 -15.52 10.63
C ILE A 90 8.75 -16.00 9.16
N GLY A 91 9.69 -16.88 8.77
CA GLY A 91 9.80 -17.36 7.39
C GLY A 91 8.63 -18.23 6.91
N PHE A 92 7.96 -18.94 7.82
CA PHE A 92 6.75 -19.74 7.54
C PHE A 92 5.45 -19.02 7.89
N ASP A 93 5.50 -17.71 8.14
CA ASP A 93 4.31 -16.86 8.39
C ASP A 93 3.39 -17.40 9.50
N ILE A 94 3.98 -17.82 10.63
CA ILE A 94 3.21 -18.36 11.74
C ILE A 94 2.44 -17.21 12.42
N PRO A 95 1.11 -17.31 12.65
CA PRO A 95 0.26 -16.21 13.10
C PRO A 95 0.68 -15.48 14.39
N VAL A 96 1.43 -16.15 15.28
CA VAL A 96 1.92 -15.55 16.52
C VAL A 96 2.97 -14.46 16.24
N PHE A 97 3.85 -14.66 15.24
CA PHE A 97 4.88 -13.69 14.90
C PHE A 97 4.29 -12.46 14.24
N ASP A 98 3.21 -12.64 13.48
CA ASP A 98 2.50 -11.53 12.85
C ASP A 98 1.77 -10.65 13.89
N LYS A 99 1.16 -11.28 14.90
CA LYS A 99 0.62 -10.56 16.08
C LYS A 99 1.71 -9.81 16.84
N LEU A 100 2.87 -10.44 17.06
CA LEU A 100 3.99 -9.84 17.77
C LEU A 100 4.57 -8.66 16.98
N ALA A 101 4.78 -8.80 15.68
CA ALA A 101 5.32 -7.76 14.80
C ALA A 101 4.43 -6.50 14.77
N ASN A 102 3.12 -6.68 14.90
CA ASN A 102 2.15 -5.57 14.91
C ASN A 102 1.83 -5.03 16.31
N ALA A 103 2.26 -5.70 17.38
CA ALA A 103 1.96 -5.27 18.75
C ALA A 103 2.57 -3.89 19.08
N GLY A 104 3.79 -3.62 18.62
CA GLY A 104 4.45 -2.32 18.81
C GLY A 104 3.67 -1.17 18.17
N LYS A 105 3.25 -1.36 16.91
CA LYS A 105 2.42 -0.38 16.19
C LYS A 105 1.11 -0.12 16.93
N ASN A 106 0.47 -1.17 17.46
CA ASN A 106 -0.78 -1.04 18.21
C ASN A 106 -0.61 -0.28 19.54
N LEU A 107 0.54 -0.45 20.22
CA LEU A 107 0.85 0.21 21.49
C LEU A 107 0.94 1.74 21.35
N VAL A 108 1.59 2.22 20.28
CA VAL A 108 1.84 3.65 20.07
C VAL A 108 0.68 4.34 19.34
N ARG A 109 -0.05 3.62 18.48
CA ARG A 109 -1.10 4.20 17.64
C ARG A 109 -2.47 4.28 18.32
N GLY A 110 -2.67 3.59 19.46
CA GLY A 110 -3.99 3.43 20.11
C GLY A 110 -4.98 2.66 19.22
N GLU A 111 -6.24 2.46 19.67
CA GLU A 111 -7.34 1.88 18.86
C GLU A 111 -7.78 2.82 17.71
N LYS A 112 -6.84 3.32 16.92
CA LYS A 112 -7.17 3.88 15.61
C LYS A 112 -7.33 2.72 14.63
N PRO A 113 -8.46 2.65 13.89
CA PRO A 113 -8.64 1.65 12.85
C PRO A 113 -7.44 1.67 11.92
N LYS A 114 -6.94 0.48 11.57
CA LYS A 114 -5.85 0.30 10.61
C LYS A 114 -6.09 1.20 9.38
N ASP A 115 -5.09 1.99 9.00
CA ASP A 115 -4.88 2.31 7.59
C ASP A 115 -4.48 0.99 6.91
N GLY A 116 -5.48 0.15 6.69
CA GLY A 116 -5.47 -0.92 5.71
C GLY A 116 -6.22 -0.44 4.47
N PRO A 117 -6.37 -1.30 3.45
CA PRO A 117 -7.14 -0.97 2.25
C PRO A 117 -8.47 -0.34 2.67
N LEU A 118 -8.84 0.76 2.00
CA LEU A 118 -10.10 1.49 2.22
C LEU A 118 -11.21 0.49 2.58
N SER A 119 -11.86 0.69 3.73
CA SER A 119 -12.93 -0.22 4.14
C SER A 119 -14.00 -0.27 3.04
N GLN A 120 -14.58 -1.44 2.79
CA GLN A 120 -15.57 -1.58 1.71
C GLN A 120 -16.71 -0.56 1.82
N ALA A 121 -17.18 -0.28 3.05
CA ALA A 121 -18.18 0.76 3.29
C ALA A 121 -17.72 2.17 2.86
N ARG A 122 -16.42 2.49 3.02
CA ARG A 122 -15.84 3.74 2.54
C ARG A 122 -15.71 3.75 1.02
N VAL A 123 -15.29 2.64 0.41
CA VAL A 123 -15.21 2.47 -1.04
C VAL A 123 -16.59 2.68 -1.68
N ASP A 124 -17.61 1.99 -1.18
CA ASP A 124 -18.99 2.10 -1.64
C ASP A 124 -19.51 3.54 -1.48
N SER A 125 -19.20 4.19 -0.36
CA SER A 125 -19.58 5.58 -0.12
C SER A 125 -18.93 6.53 -1.12
N ILE A 126 -17.62 6.39 -1.40
CA ILE A 126 -16.90 7.23 -2.36
C ILE A 126 -17.47 7.01 -3.77
N ALA A 127 -17.61 5.75 -4.19
CA ALA A 127 -18.15 5.40 -5.51
C ALA A 127 -19.54 6.01 -5.72
N ASN A 128 -20.46 5.81 -4.78
CA ASN A 128 -21.82 6.35 -4.89
C ASN A 128 -21.85 7.88 -4.95
N VAL A 129 -21.03 8.56 -4.14
CA VAL A 129 -20.96 10.03 -4.14
C VAL A 129 -20.43 10.55 -5.47
N ILE A 130 -19.34 9.97 -5.97
CA ILE A 130 -18.72 10.41 -7.24
C ILE A 130 -19.63 10.14 -8.43
N GLU A 131 -20.24 8.95 -8.51
CA GLU A 131 -21.14 8.60 -9.62
C GLU A 131 -22.44 9.43 -9.61
N ALA A 132 -22.99 9.71 -8.42
CA ALA A 132 -24.16 10.59 -8.30
C ALA A 132 -23.82 12.03 -8.69
N ALA A 133 -22.63 12.51 -8.31
CA ALA A 133 -22.17 13.85 -8.65
C ALA A 133 -21.88 13.97 -10.17
N TYR A 134 -21.28 12.94 -10.78
CA TYR A 134 -21.10 12.84 -12.23
C TYR A 134 -22.45 12.89 -12.96
N ALA A 135 -23.40 12.03 -12.58
CA ALA A 135 -24.73 11.98 -13.21
C ALA A 135 -25.48 13.31 -13.07
N THR A 136 -25.36 13.97 -11.92
CA THR A 136 -25.96 15.28 -11.66
C THR A 136 -25.33 16.37 -12.52
N ALA A 137 -23.99 16.44 -12.57
CA ALA A 137 -23.27 17.44 -13.35
C ALA A 137 -23.56 17.28 -14.85
N TYR A 138 -23.54 16.03 -15.35
CA TYR A 138 -23.88 15.71 -16.74
C TYR A 138 -25.32 16.12 -17.06
N SER A 139 -26.30 15.68 -16.26
CA SER A 139 -27.72 15.95 -16.51
C SER A 139 -28.08 17.43 -16.48
N LYS A 140 -27.36 18.22 -15.66
CA LYS A 140 -27.54 19.68 -15.59
C LYS A 140 -26.79 20.43 -16.68
N GLY A 141 -25.86 19.78 -17.39
CA GLY A 141 -24.91 20.46 -18.27
C GLY A 141 -23.97 21.40 -17.53
N ASP A 142 -23.66 21.09 -16.26
CA ASP A 142 -22.75 21.89 -15.44
C ASP A 142 -21.30 21.47 -15.70
N THR A 143 -20.65 22.18 -16.62
CA THR A 143 -19.29 21.86 -17.06
C THR A 143 -18.24 22.12 -15.99
N ALA A 144 -18.48 23.06 -15.07
CA ALA A 144 -17.57 23.34 -13.97
C ALA A 144 -17.62 22.23 -12.92
N ALA A 145 -18.82 21.80 -12.51
CA ALA A 145 -18.99 20.66 -11.63
C ALA A 145 -18.47 19.36 -12.28
N LEU A 146 -18.70 19.20 -13.59
CA LEU A 146 -18.19 18.04 -14.30
C LEU A 146 -16.66 18.05 -14.38
N ALA A 147 -16.01 19.17 -14.65
CA ALA A 147 -14.56 19.25 -14.70
C ALA A 147 -13.88 18.97 -13.36
N ALA A 148 -14.56 19.23 -12.24
CA ALA A 148 -14.09 18.87 -10.90
C ALA A 148 -14.04 17.36 -10.64
N ILE A 149 -14.90 16.58 -11.32
CA ILE A 149 -15.04 15.13 -11.12
C ILE A 149 -14.41 14.33 -12.27
N LEU A 150 -14.48 14.87 -13.48
CA LEU A 150 -13.98 14.31 -14.73
C LEU A 150 -12.97 15.32 -15.34
N PRO A 151 -11.70 15.30 -14.90
CA PRO A 151 -10.66 16.19 -15.40
C PRO A 151 -10.53 16.14 -16.92
N ALA A 152 -10.01 17.22 -17.52
CA ALA A 152 -9.87 17.35 -18.97
C ALA A 152 -9.05 16.20 -19.61
N LYS A 153 -8.07 15.66 -18.87
CA LYS A 153 -7.17 14.58 -19.33
C LYS A 153 -7.74 13.17 -19.15
N THR A 154 -8.93 13.02 -18.56
CA THR A 154 -9.54 11.71 -18.37
C THR A 154 -9.76 11.04 -19.71
N THR A 155 -9.31 9.80 -19.88
CA THR A 155 -9.52 9.03 -21.10
C THR A 155 -10.83 8.25 -21.00
N ILE A 156 -11.63 8.28 -22.05
CA ILE A 156 -12.98 7.72 -22.08
C ILE A 156 -13.13 6.88 -23.34
N LEU A 157 -13.36 5.58 -23.18
CA LEU A 157 -13.73 4.69 -24.26
C LEU A 157 -15.26 4.60 -24.34
N THR A 158 -15.84 5.06 -25.45
CA THR A 158 -17.30 5.01 -25.67
C THR A 158 -17.76 3.63 -26.12
N GLU A 159 -19.08 3.43 -26.09
CA GLU A 159 -19.73 2.21 -26.59
C GLU A 159 -19.46 1.95 -28.07
N ALA A 160 -19.17 3.01 -28.84
CA ALA A 160 -18.81 2.95 -30.26
C ALA A 160 -17.32 2.61 -30.49
N GLY A 161 -16.53 2.41 -29.44
CA GLY A 161 -15.09 2.17 -29.52
C GLY A 161 -14.26 3.43 -29.76
N THR A 162 -14.86 4.62 -29.64
CA THR A 162 -14.15 5.90 -29.81
C THR A 162 -13.46 6.30 -28.51
N LEU A 163 -12.21 6.72 -28.60
CA LEU A 163 -11.49 7.34 -27.48
C LEU A 163 -11.77 8.84 -27.46
N LEU A 164 -12.28 9.31 -26.33
CA LEU A 164 -12.53 10.72 -26.01
C LEU A 164 -11.74 11.12 -24.76
N HIS A 165 -11.54 12.42 -24.61
CA HIS A 165 -11.00 13.01 -23.39
C HIS A 165 -12.10 13.72 -22.58
N GLY A 166 -11.87 13.95 -21.29
CA GLY A 166 -12.81 14.69 -20.43
C GLY A 166 -13.17 16.07 -20.99
N SER A 167 -12.23 16.75 -21.67
CA SER A 167 -12.50 18.00 -22.37
C SER A 167 -13.51 17.85 -23.51
N ASP A 168 -13.50 16.72 -24.22
CA ASP A 168 -14.41 16.48 -25.33
C ASP A 168 -15.84 16.32 -24.81
N ILE A 169 -16.02 15.62 -23.68
CA ILE A 169 -17.32 15.49 -23.02
C ILE A 169 -17.84 16.85 -22.56
N GLN A 170 -16.98 17.65 -21.92
CA GLN A 170 -17.35 19.00 -21.46
C GLN A 170 -17.77 19.89 -22.64
N GLN A 171 -17.03 19.87 -23.75
CA GLN A 171 -17.40 20.62 -24.95
C GLN A 171 -18.69 20.12 -25.59
N ASN A 172 -18.92 18.81 -25.62
CA ASN A 172 -20.14 18.22 -26.17
C ASN A 172 -21.37 18.63 -25.35
N LEU A 173 -21.26 18.68 -24.02
CA LEU A 173 -22.33 19.18 -23.15
C LEU A 173 -22.67 20.65 -23.40
N ILE A 174 -21.67 21.49 -23.73
CA ILE A 174 -21.92 22.90 -24.09
C ILE A 174 -22.68 22.99 -25.42
N LYS A 175 -22.33 22.12 -26.37
CA LYS A 175 -22.92 22.08 -27.72
C LYS A 175 -24.28 21.40 -27.76
N GLN A 176 -24.68 20.67 -26.71
CA GLN A 176 -25.96 19.98 -26.65
C GLN A 176 -27.12 20.98 -26.56
N VAL A 177 -28.00 20.93 -27.57
CA VAL A 177 -29.25 21.73 -27.61
C VAL A 177 -30.32 21.13 -26.70
N THR A 178 -30.30 19.81 -26.50
CA THR A 178 -31.19 19.09 -25.58
C THR A 178 -30.34 18.37 -24.54
N LYS A 179 -30.59 18.68 -23.26
CA LYS A 179 -29.84 18.07 -22.15
C LYS A 179 -30.36 16.65 -21.91
N GLU A 180 -29.47 15.68 -22.00
CA GLU A 180 -29.77 14.31 -21.63
C GLU A 180 -29.70 14.15 -20.12
N THR A 181 -30.73 13.54 -19.53
CA THR A 181 -30.68 13.17 -18.11
C THR A 181 -30.22 11.73 -17.99
N ILE A 182 -29.16 11.51 -17.22
CA ILE A 182 -28.63 10.17 -16.94
C ILE A 182 -28.84 9.79 -15.48
N LYS A 183 -29.07 8.51 -15.24
CA LYS A 183 -29.09 7.91 -13.90
C LYS A 183 -28.03 6.83 -13.83
N THR A 184 -27.16 6.91 -12.84
CA THR A 184 -26.13 5.90 -12.57
C THR A 184 -26.55 5.05 -11.37
N LYS A 185 -26.15 3.78 -11.40
CA LYS A 185 -26.24 2.85 -10.29
C LYS A 185 -24.90 2.13 -10.16
N VAL A 186 -24.27 2.24 -9.00
CA VAL A 186 -23.07 1.45 -8.67
C VAL A 186 -23.51 0.02 -8.41
N ASP A 187 -23.00 -0.92 -9.20
CA ASP A 187 -23.26 -2.35 -9.01
C ASP A 187 -22.14 -3.01 -8.19
N ASN A 188 -20.89 -2.56 -8.38
CA ASN A 188 -19.73 -3.00 -7.60
C ASN A 188 -18.66 -1.90 -7.56
N ALA A 189 -17.97 -1.77 -6.44
CA ALA A 189 -16.80 -0.93 -6.30
C ALA A 189 -15.72 -1.67 -5.50
N GLU A 190 -14.47 -1.54 -5.91
CA GLU A 190 -13.34 -2.26 -5.30
C GLU A 190 -12.13 -1.32 -5.22
N ALA A 191 -11.49 -1.26 -4.06
CA ALA A 191 -10.23 -0.55 -3.90
C ALA A 191 -9.09 -1.40 -4.48
N LEU A 192 -8.34 -0.83 -5.42
CA LEU A 192 -7.09 -1.40 -5.91
C LEU A 192 -5.93 -1.03 -4.97
N ASP A 193 -5.99 0.16 -4.37
CA ASP A 193 -5.14 0.65 -3.30
C ASP A 193 -5.86 1.76 -2.49
N ASP A 194 -5.16 2.44 -1.59
CA ASP A 194 -5.73 3.48 -0.72
C ASP A 194 -6.19 4.75 -1.47
N HIS A 195 -5.77 4.92 -2.72
CA HIS A 195 -6.02 6.10 -3.55
C HIS A 195 -6.61 5.75 -4.93
N LEU A 196 -6.96 4.49 -5.17
CA LEU A 196 -7.45 4.01 -6.47
C LEU A 196 -8.62 3.04 -6.28
N ILE A 197 -9.76 3.36 -6.87
CA ILE A 197 -10.97 2.54 -6.81
C ILE A 197 -11.43 2.24 -8.24
N VAL A 198 -11.73 0.98 -8.53
CA VAL A 198 -12.47 0.60 -9.74
C VAL A 198 -13.95 0.51 -9.40
N VAL A 199 -14.78 1.18 -10.21
CA VAL A 199 -16.24 1.20 -10.07
C VAL A 199 -16.85 0.60 -11.31
N ARG A 200 -17.78 -0.34 -11.13
CA ARG A 200 -18.59 -0.95 -12.18
C ARG A 200 -20.05 -0.66 -11.88
N GLY A 201 -20.79 -0.24 -12.90
CA GLY A 201 -22.18 0.12 -12.73
C GLY A 201 -22.97 0.18 -14.01
N THR A 202 -24.21 0.60 -13.88
CA THR A 202 -25.17 0.78 -14.96
C THR A 202 -25.58 2.24 -15.07
N SER A 203 -25.62 2.75 -16.29
CA SER A 203 -26.05 4.12 -16.61
C SER A 203 -27.23 4.06 -17.58
N THR A 204 -28.34 4.68 -17.20
CA THR A 204 -29.57 4.75 -18.00
C THR A 204 -29.87 6.20 -18.36
N THR A 205 -29.98 6.48 -19.65
CA THR A 205 -30.47 7.77 -20.12
C THR A 205 -31.99 7.77 -20.06
N VAL A 206 -32.58 8.81 -19.47
CA VAL A 206 -34.04 8.96 -19.37
C VAL A 206 -34.64 8.98 -20.78
N GLY A 207 -35.60 8.08 -21.03
CA GLY A 207 -36.21 7.90 -22.36
C GLY A 207 -35.60 6.77 -23.19
N THR A 208 -34.53 6.13 -22.71
CA THR A 208 -33.95 4.92 -23.32
C THR A 208 -34.33 3.67 -22.52
N THR A 209 -34.59 2.56 -23.20
CA THR A 209 -34.95 1.27 -22.56
C THR A 209 -33.74 0.40 -22.26
N THR A 210 -32.61 0.65 -22.95
CA THR A 210 -31.41 -0.17 -22.84
C THR A 210 -30.37 0.56 -21.97
N PRO A 211 -30.07 0.06 -20.76
CA PRO A 211 -28.99 0.64 -19.96
C PRO A 211 -27.65 0.37 -20.62
N SER A 212 -26.69 1.29 -20.42
CA SER A 212 -25.27 1.06 -20.71
C SER A 212 -24.58 0.57 -19.45
N VAL A 213 -23.55 -0.27 -19.59
CA VAL A 213 -22.65 -0.62 -18.49
C VAL A 213 -21.43 0.30 -18.55
N TYR A 214 -20.91 0.68 -17.38
CA TYR A 214 -19.70 1.49 -17.30
C TYR A 214 -18.69 0.91 -16.32
N THR A 215 -17.43 1.19 -16.60
CA THR A 215 -16.31 1.00 -15.69
C THR A 215 -15.60 2.33 -15.54
N HIS A 216 -15.55 2.86 -14.32
CA HIS A 216 -14.81 4.08 -13.99
C HIS A 216 -13.65 3.76 -13.06
N LEU A 217 -12.51 4.40 -13.30
CA LEU A 217 -11.36 4.36 -12.42
C LEU A 217 -11.28 5.68 -11.66
N LEU A 218 -11.48 5.62 -10.35
CA LEU A 218 -11.42 6.77 -9.46
C LEU A 218 -10.05 6.84 -8.82
N LYS A 219 -9.43 8.02 -8.83
CA LYS A 219 -8.18 8.28 -8.13
C LYS A 219 -8.32 9.46 -7.18
N GLU A 220 -7.74 9.34 -5.99
CA GLU A 220 -7.60 10.47 -5.08
C GLU A 220 -6.42 11.37 -5.52
N GLN A 221 -6.71 12.63 -5.77
CA GLN A 221 -5.73 13.68 -6.07
C GLN A 221 -6.08 14.91 -5.24
N ASP A 222 -5.11 15.47 -4.53
CA ASP A 222 -5.31 16.65 -3.67
C ASP A 222 -6.51 16.53 -2.70
N LYS A 223 -6.68 15.32 -2.11
CA LYS A 223 -7.78 14.95 -1.21
C LYS A 223 -9.18 14.99 -1.85
N LYS A 224 -9.24 14.89 -3.18
CA LYS A 224 -10.48 14.82 -3.96
C LYS A 224 -10.46 13.58 -4.84
N TRP A 225 -11.58 12.86 -4.88
CA TRP A 225 -11.73 11.71 -5.75
C TRP A 225 -12.22 12.15 -7.13
N GLN A 226 -11.57 11.67 -8.17
CA GLN A 226 -11.85 12.04 -9.56
C GLN A 226 -11.82 10.82 -10.47
N ILE A 227 -12.65 10.81 -11.51
CA ILE A 227 -12.65 9.80 -12.56
C ILE A 227 -11.47 10.10 -13.49
N ILE A 228 -10.45 9.24 -13.49
CA ILE A 228 -9.25 9.39 -14.32
C ILE A 228 -9.29 8.56 -15.60
N ALA A 229 -10.12 7.52 -15.64
CA ALA A 229 -10.43 6.75 -16.83
C ALA A 229 -11.88 6.27 -16.77
N ALA A 230 -12.53 6.19 -17.93
CA ALA A 230 -13.88 5.68 -18.06
C ALA A 230 -13.99 4.78 -19.30
N GLN A 231 -14.82 3.75 -19.19
CA GLN A 231 -15.22 2.92 -20.31
C GLN A 231 -16.72 2.70 -20.23
N ARG A 232 -17.39 2.78 -21.36
CA ARG A 232 -18.79 2.44 -21.51
C ARG A 232 -18.96 1.34 -22.54
N ALA A 233 -19.91 0.45 -22.32
CA ALA A 233 -20.28 -0.58 -23.27
C ALA A 233 -21.78 -0.83 -23.24
N TYR A 234 -22.32 -1.38 -24.32
CA TYR A 234 -23.64 -2.01 -24.27
C TYR A 234 -23.55 -3.29 -23.43
N PRO A 235 -24.56 -3.58 -22.58
CA PRO A 235 -24.62 -4.87 -21.89
C PRO A 235 -24.58 -5.98 -22.93
N SER A 236 -23.74 -6.99 -22.71
CA SER A 236 -23.73 -8.17 -23.56
C SER A 236 -25.10 -8.81 -23.48
N VAL A 237 -25.80 -8.90 -24.62
CA VAL A 237 -27.00 -9.72 -24.76
C VAL A 237 -26.57 -11.15 -24.45
N GLN A 238 -27.06 -11.73 -23.34
CA GLN A 238 -27.01 -13.18 -23.13
C GLN A 238 -28.09 -13.83 -23.99
#